data_AF-A0A1Z5HS68-F1
#
_entry.id   AF-A0A1Z5HS68-F1
#
_cell.length_a   1.000
_cell.length_b   1.000
_cell.length_c   1.000
_cell.angle_alpha   90.00
_cell.angle_beta   90.00
_cell.angle_gamma   90.00
#
_symmetry.space_group_name_H-M   'P 1'
#
loop_
_entity.id
_entity.type
_entity.pdbx_description
1 polymer ?
#
loop_
_entity_poly.entity_id
_entity_poly.type
_entity_poly.pdbx_seq_one_letter_code
_entity_poly.pdbx_strand_id
1 'polypeptide(L)'
;IFDPPEGNPFIPSGGYVQGANLSLAEGNDPLLKYVDFSDVHVAVTRKIGNLPGGKVLVRNDLTPLIMVGALGKARVAVFGFDLHQSDLPLRTAFPILMQNMLTWLLPQWVSGGDQLFTGETVVINTVPQAERLLVKKPGGRTIELPVSANTRFQDTDEAGVYTVVQEWEDGKIIRHFAVNTRRGREAIIRPREIELPVNRVTTDRSQRLTNKELWRYGAWLALLVLVLEGWVYARGY
;
A
#
# COMPACT_ATOMS: atom_id res chain seq x y z
N ILE A 1 -15.84 11.75 -6.30
CA ILE A 1 -16.76 12.86 -6.63
C ILE A 1 -16.31 14.05 -5.80
N PHE A 2 -15.99 15.16 -6.44
CA PHE A 2 -15.62 16.42 -5.78
C PHE A 2 -16.74 17.44 -6.04
N ASP A 3 -17.05 18.27 -5.04
CA ASP A 3 -18.14 19.27 -5.05
C ASP A 3 -19.41 18.79 -5.79
N PRO A 4 -20.16 17.80 -5.25
CA PRO A 4 -21.33 17.26 -5.93
C PRO A 4 -22.40 18.35 -6.12
N PRO A 5 -22.88 18.64 -7.34
CA PRO A 5 -23.85 19.71 -7.57
C PRO A 5 -25.21 19.41 -6.93
N GLU A 6 -26.02 20.45 -6.71
CA GLU A 6 -27.41 20.28 -6.29
C GLU A 6 -28.20 19.43 -7.31
N GLY A 7 -29.06 18.54 -6.82
CA GLY A 7 -29.84 17.63 -7.67
C GLY A 7 -29.06 16.43 -8.21
N ASN A 8 -27.84 16.17 -7.72
CA ASN A 8 -27.09 14.95 -8.06
C ASN A 8 -27.91 13.68 -7.70
N PRO A 9 -28.10 12.72 -8.64
CA PRO A 9 -28.92 11.53 -8.43
C PRO A 9 -28.37 10.57 -7.37
N PHE A 10 -27.09 10.70 -7.00
CA PHE A 10 -26.42 9.77 -6.09
C PHE A 10 -26.41 10.22 -4.64
N ILE A 11 -26.40 11.54 -4.40
CA ILE A 11 -26.18 12.12 -3.05
C ILE A 11 -26.95 13.44 -2.90
N PRO A 12 -27.83 13.55 -1.89
CA PRO A 12 -28.50 14.81 -1.59
C PRO A 12 -27.44 15.88 -1.28
N SER A 13 -27.47 16.96 -2.04
CA SER A 13 -26.49 18.04 -1.93
C SER A 13 -27.25 19.36 -1.89
N GLY A 14 -26.93 20.22 -0.92
CA GLY A 14 -27.56 21.53 -0.75
C GLY A 14 -26.60 22.69 -1.01
N GLY A 15 -26.89 23.83 -0.39
CA GLY A 15 -26.06 25.03 -0.51
C GLY A 15 -24.68 24.91 0.16
N TYR A 16 -23.85 25.91 -0.09
CA TYR A 16 -22.51 26.01 0.49
C TYR A 16 -22.53 26.51 1.94
N VAL A 17 -21.54 26.06 2.71
CA VAL A 17 -21.22 26.52 4.06
C VAL A 17 -19.73 26.82 4.16
N GLN A 18 -19.37 27.81 4.96
CA GLN A 18 -17.98 28.11 5.28
C GLN A 18 -17.49 27.18 6.38
N GLY A 19 -16.26 26.68 6.23
CA GLY A 19 -15.69 25.72 7.17
C GLY A 19 -14.81 26.37 8.22
N ALA A 20 -15.04 26.06 9.49
CA ALA A 20 -14.04 26.14 10.55
C ALA A 20 -14.06 24.84 11.37
N ASN A 21 -12.87 24.36 11.72
CA ASN A 21 -12.54 23.12 12.45
C ASN A 21 -12.96 21.83 11.76
N LEU A 22 -11.96 21.12 11.23
CA LEU A 22 -12.11 19.75 10.77
C LEU A 22 -11.98 18.79 11.94
N SER A 23 -12.83 17.77 11.97
CA SER A 23 -12.73 16.66 12.90
C SER A 23 -12.87 15.33 12.17
N LEU A 24 -12.17 14.33 12.68
CA LEU A 24 -12.31 12.96 12.22
C LEU A 24 -13.59 12.37 12.78
N ALA A 25 -14.40 11.74 11.94
CA ALA A 25 -15.62 11.07 12.41
C ALA A 25 -15.28 9.81 13.24
N GLU A 26 -14.20 9.11 12.86
CA GLU A 26 -13.59 8.03 13.63
C GLU A 26 -12.07 8.19 13.63
N GLY A 27 -11.44 8.15 14.81
CA GLY A 27 -10.01 8.43 14.96
C GLY A 27 -9.05 7.36 14.44
N ASN A 28 -9.54 6.19 14.03
CA ASN A 28 -8.68 5.07 13.59
C ASN A 28 -9.17 4.39 12.30
N ASP A 29 -9.71 5.17 11.36
CA ASP A 29 -10.12 4.62 10.07
C ASP A 29 -8.89 4.21 9.23
N PRO A 30 -8.84 2.98 8.67
CA PRO A 30 -7.75 2.55 7.79
C PRO A 30 -7.50 3.48 6.59
N LEU A 31 -8.53 4.16 6.10
CA LEU A 31 -8.44 5.11 4.99
C LEU A 31 -7.79 6.43 5.38
N LEU A 32 -7.78 6.75 6.67
CA LEU A 32 -7.11 7.91 7.26
C LEU A 32 -5.75 7.56 7.87
N LYS A 33 -5.27 6.33 7.67
CA LYS A 33 -3.99 5.89 8.18
C LYS A 33 -2.86 6.76 7.61
N TYR A 34 -2.07 7.36 8.51
CA TYR A 34 -1.00 8.30 8.19
C TYR A 34 -1.46 9.61 7.53
N VAL A 35 -2.75 9.93 7.59
CA VAL A 35 -3.28 11.19 7.09
C VAL A 35 -3.55 12.12 8.26
N ASP A 36 -2.80 13.21 8.32
CA ASP A 36 -2.99 14.25 9.34
C ASP A 36 -3.87 15.39 8.78
N PHE A 37 -5.01 15.62 9.43
CA PHE A 37 -5.96 16.68 9.07
C PHE A 37 -5.87 17.91 9.98
N SER A 38 -4.97 17.94 10.97
CA SER A 38 -4.87 19.03 11.94
C SER A 38 -4.56 20.39 11.29
N ASP A 39 -3.75 20.39 10.24
CA ASP A 39 -3.37 21.61 9.51
C ASP A 39 -4.12 21.80 8.18
N VAL A 40 -5.15 21.00 7.91
CA VAL A 40 -5.94 21.11 6.68
C VAL A 40 -7.08 22.11 6.87
N HIS A 41 -7.21 23.03 5.92
CA HIS A 41 -8.23 24.05 5.89
C HIS A 41 -9.08 23.92 4.63
N VAL A 42 -10.40 24.09 4.81
CA VAL A 42 -11.38 24.08 3.73
C VAL A 42 -12.18 25.38 3.84
N ALA A 43 -12.02 26.26 2.87
CA ALA A 43 -12.65 27.58 2.87
C ALA A 43 -14.17 27.46 2.72
N VAL A 44 -14.61 26.64 1.76
CA VAL A 44 -16.02 26.43 1.42
C VAL A 44 -16.27 24.95 1.17
N THR A 45 -17.33 24.43 1.77
CA THR A 45 -17.83 23.07 1.50
C THR A 45 -19.31 23.12 1.25
N ARG A 46 -19.80 22.23 0.41
CA ARG A 46 -21.23 22.02 0.20
C ARG A 46 -21.81 21.24 1.38
N LYS A 47 -23.07 21.54 1.74
CA LYS A 47 -23.85 20.65 2.60
C LYS A 47 -24.14 19.35 1.86
N ILE A 48 -23.53 18.25 2.30
CA ILE A 48 -23.82 16.92 1.78
C ILE A 48 -24.72 16.17 2.77
N GLY A 49 -25.75 15.52 2.25
CA GLY A 49 -26.60 14.58 2.97
C GLY A 49 -25.95 13.21 3.18
N ASN A 50 -26.70 12.30 3.79
CA ASN A 50 -26.21 10.96 4.06
C ASN A 50 -26.02 10.15 2.76
N LEU A 51 -24.92 9.40 2.68
CA LEU A 51 -24.70 8.39 1.64
C LEU A 51 -25.23 7.03 2.15
N PRO A 52 -26.20 6.39 1.50
CA PRO A 52 -26.73 5.10 1.95
C PRO A 52 -25.63 4.02 2.06
N GLY A 53 -25.48 3.41 3.23
CA GLY A 53 -24.38 2.47 3.49
C GLY A 53 -22.98 3.10 3.46
N GLY A 54 -22.90 4.43 3.46
CA GLY A 54 -21.68 5.21 3.47
C GLY A 54 -21.17 5.48 4.88
N LYS A 55 -19.87 5.70 4.97
CA LYS A 55 -19.13 6.07 6.16
C LYS A 55 -18.58 7.48 5.99
N VAL A 56 -18.76 8.31 7.02
CA VAL A 56 -18.13 9.62 7.09
C VAL A 56 -16.70 9.45 7.62
N LEU A 57 -15.73 10.07 6.97
CA LEU A 57 -14.33 10.06 7.38
C LEU A 57 -13.94 11.37 8.07
N VAL A 58 -14.27 12.49 7.42
CA VAL A 58 -13.97 13.84 7.91
C VAL A 58 -15.24 14.67 7.87
N ARG A 59 -15.45 15.49 8.90
CA ARG A 59 -16.59 16.41 9.03
C ARG A 59 -16.17 17.72 9.68
N ASN A 60 -17.03 18.71 9.58
CA ASN A 60 -17.02 19.88 10.45
C ASN A 60 -18.31 19.88 11.27
N ASP A 61 -18.53 20.96 12.02
CA ASP A 61 -19.70 21.11 12.90
C ASP A 61 -21.04 21.12 12.13
N LEU A 62 -21.03 21.37 10.82
CA LEU A 62 -22.22 21.59 10.02
C LEU A 62 -22.53 20.44 9.04
N THR A 63 -21.52 19.79 8.47
CA THR A 63 -21.70 18.82 7.38
C THR A 63 -20.51 17.85 7.26
N PRO A 64 -20.72 16.62 6.73
CA PRO A 64 -19.64 15.75 6.29
C PRO A 64 -18.82 16.40 5.16
N LEU A 65 -17.50 16.32 5.23
CA LEU A 65 -16.60 16.78 4.17
C LEU A 65 -16.12 15.63 3.30
N ILE A 66 -15.78 14.49 3.89
CA ILE A 66 -15.29 13.32 3.17
C ILE A 66 -16.12 12.11 3.59
N MET A 67 -16.71 11.44 2.60
CA MET A 67 -17.47 10.21 2.80
C MET A 67 -17.08 9.15 1.79
N VAL A 68 -17.19 7.88 2.19
CA VAL A 68 -16.95 6.73 1.33
C VAL A 68 -18.12 5.77 1.43
N GLY A 69 -18.47 5.08 0.35
CA GLY A 69 -19.56 4.10 0.36
C GLY A 69 -19.67 3.30 -0.93
N ALA A 70 -20.75 2.54 -1.06
CA ALA A 70 -21.04 1.77 -2.27
C ALA A 70 -22.30 2.29 -2.96
N LEU A 71 -22.21 2.52 -4.27
CA LEU A 71 -23.34 2.79 -5.15
C LEU A 71 -23.47 1.61 -6.11
N GLY A 72 -24.41 0.71 -5.84
CA GLY A 72 -24.54 -0.56 -6.56
C GLY A 72 -23.28 -1.42 -6.41
N LYS A 73 -22.60 -1.73 -7.52
CA LYS A 73 -21.35 -2.51 -7.54
C LYS A 73 -20.09 -1.64 -7.42
N ALA A 74 -20.22 -0.31 -7.43
CA ALA A 74 -19.09 0.61 -7.44
C ALA A 74 -18.80 1.18 -6.05
N ARG A 75 -17.53 1.22 -5.67
CA ARG A 75 -17.06 1.99 -4.51
C ARG A 75 -16.93 3.46 -4.91
N VAL A 76 -17.36 4.36 -4.05
CA VAL A 76 -17.31 5.80 -4.28
C VAL A 76 -16.76 6.55 -3.08
N ALA A 77 -15.96 7.58 -3.37
CA ALA A 77 -15.49 8.55 -2.40
C ALA A 77 -16.02 9.93 -2.80
N VAL A 78 -16.49 10.68 -1.81
CA VAL A 78 -17.24 11.92 -1.99
C VAL A 78 -16.57 12.98 -1.14
N PHE A 79 -16.19 14.07 -1.79
CA PHE A 79 -15.61 15.25 -1.19
C PHE A 79 -16.61 16.39 -1.36
N GLY A 80 -17.05 16.98 -0.27
CA GLY A 80 -18.03 18.07 -0.25
C GLY A 80 -17.51 19.41 -0.72
N PHE A 81 -16.21 19.51 -0.93
CA PHE A 81 -15.53 20.72 -1.32
C PHE A 81 -14.78 20.48 -2.63
N ASP A 82 -14.56 21.58 -3.35
CA ASP A 82 -13.59 21.64 -4.42
C ASP A 82 -12.19 21.67 -3.81
N LEU A 83 -11.25 20.89 -4.37
CA LEU A 83 -9.85 20.90 -3.98
C LEU A 83 -9.23 22.31 -4.09
N HIS A 84 -9.68 23.14 -5.02
CA HIS A 84 -9.23 24.53 -5.15
C HIS A 84 -9.69 25.44 -4.00
N GLN A 85 -10.72 25.02 -3.25
CA GLN A 85 -11.22 25.72 -2.06
C GLN A 85 -10.63 25.15 -0.77
N SER A 86 -9.51 24.43 -0.86
CA SER A 86 -8.80 23.86 0.28
C SER A 86 -7.29 23.97 0.08
N ASP A 87 -6.55 24.04 1.18
CA ASP A 87 -5.10 23.89 1.16
C ASP A 87 -4.64 22.41 1.13
N LEU A 88 -5.59 21.45 1.19
CA LEU A 88 -5.31 20.02 1.21
C LEU A 88 -4.30 19.60 0.13
N PRO A 89 -4.42 19.99 -1.16
CA PRO A 89 -3.45 19.61 -2.20
C PRO A 89 -2.01 20.05 -1.92
N LEU A 90 -1.81 21.06 -1.06
CA LEU A 90 -0.50 21.57 -0.65
C LEU A 90 0.05 20.87 0.61
N ARG A 91 -0.74 19.99 1.24
CA ARG A 91 -0.37 19.24 2.44
C ARG A 91 0.13 17.84 2.09
N THR A 92 1.02 17.30 2.92
CA THR A 92 1.49 15.91 2.83
C THR A 92 0.36 14.89 3.03
N ALA A 93 -0.71 15.30 3.73
CA ALA A 93 -1.93 14.52 3.90
C ALA A 93 -2.59 14.12 2.58
N PHE A 94 -2.52 14.98 1.55
CA PHE A 94 -3.20 14.74 0.27
C PHE A 94 -2.68 13.53 -0.50
N PRO A 95 -1.38 13.40 -0.85
CA PRO A 95 -0.91 12.23 -1.60
C PRO A 95 -1.16 10.92 -0.84
N ILE A 96 -1.05 10.92 0.49
CA ILE A 96 -1.33 9.74 1.32
C ILE A 96 -2.82 9.39 1.30
N LEU A 97 -3.69 10.39 1.48
CA LEU A 97 -5.14 10.21 1.38
C LEU A 97 -5.53 9.69 -0.01
N MET A 98 -4.99 10.27 -1.07
CA MET A 98 -5.26 9.83 -2.44
C MET A 98 -4.80 8.39 -2.67
N GLN A 99 -3.63 8.00 -2.17
CA GLN A 99 -3.15 6.61 -2.23
C GLN A 99 -4.11 5.65 -1.50
N ASN A 100 -4.53 6.00 -0.28
CA ASN A 100 -5.46 5.20 0.51
C ASN A 100 -6.84 5.09 -0.18
N MET A 101 -7.36 6.22 -0.68
CA MET A 101 -8.61 6.30 -1.43
C MET A 101 -8.55 5.45 -2.70
N LEU A 102 -7.50 5.59 -3.52
CA LEU A 102 -7.35 4.83 -4.76
C LEU A 102 -7.25 3.33 -4.48
N THR A 103 -6.48 2.93 -3.46
CA THR A 103 -6.37 1.53 -3.03
C THR A 103 -7.73 0.96 -2.62
N TRP A 104 -8.57 1.77 -1.97
CA TRP A 104 -9.91 1.35 -1.58
C TRP A 104 -10.91 1.37 -2.74
N LEU A 105 -10.86 2.38 -3.61
CA LEU A 105 -11.73 2.53 -4.78
C LEU A 105 -11.43 1.48 -5.85
N LEU A 106 -10.19 1.01 -5.92
CA LEU A 106 -9.74 -0.07 -6.80
C LEU A 106 -9.65 -1.37 -6.00
N PRO A 107 -10.76 -2.09 -5.78
CA PRO A 107 -10.70 -3.37 -5.10
C PRO A 107 -9.70 -4.28 -5.84
N GLN A 108 -8.86 -4.98 -5.06
CA GLN A 108 -7.96 -6.00 -5.59
C GLN A 108 -8.79 -6.95 -6.46
N TRP A 109 -8.41 -7.11 -7.71
CA TRP A 109 -9.16 -7.91 -8.68
C TRP A 109 -9.21 -9.40 -8.30
N VAL A 110 -8.34 -9.83 -7.37
CA VAL A 110 -8.35 -11.12 -6.70
C VAL A 110 -8.23 -10.92 -5.18
N SER A 111 -9.05 -11.63 -4.42
CA SER A 111 -8.97 -11.70 -2.95
C SER A 111 -8.01 -12.83 -2.57
N GLY A 112 -7.00 -12.53 -1.76
CA GLY A 112 -5.88 -13.44 -1.49
C GLY A 112 -4.57 -12.75 -1.10
N GLY A 113 -4.45 -11.44 -1.36
CA GLY A 113 -3.22 -10.69 -1.13
C GLY A 113 -2.09 -11.12 -2.07
N ASP A 114 -0.85 -10.80 -1.69
CA ASP A 114 0.35 -11.11 -2.48
C ASP A 114 0.74 -12.60 -2.42
N GLN A 115 0.15 -13.40 -1.54
CA GLN A 115 0.51 -14.81 -1.31
C GLN A 115 -0.72 -15.70 -1.18
N LEU A 116 -1.08 -16.36 -2.28
CA LEU A 116 -2.06 -17.43 -2.32
C LEU A 116 -1.36 -18.79 -2.23
N PHE A 117 -1.98 -19.73 -1.52
CA PHE A 117 -1.51 -21.11 -1.43
C PHE A 117 -2.44 -22.10 -2.12
N THR A 118 -1.88 -23.24 -2.52
CA THR A 118 -2.65 -24.33 -3.13
C THR A 118 -3.84 -24.76 -2.27
N GLY A 119 -5.01 -24.92 -2.88
CA GLY A 119 -6.26 -25.31 -2.22
C GLY A 119 -7.04 -24.16 -1.57
N GLU A 120 -6.57 -22.91 -1.66
CA GLU A 120 -7.28 -21.75 -1.14
C GLU A 120 -8.38 -21.26 -2.10
N THR A 121 -9.54 -20.87 -1.57
CA THR A 121 -10.60 -20.27 -2.39
C THR A 121 -10.25 -18.82 -2.70
N VAL A 122 -10.20 -18.51 -3.99
CA VAL A 122 -9.89 -17.19 -4.52
C VAL A 122 -11.18 -16.49 -4.91
N VAL A 123 -11.35 -15.21 -4.56
CA VAL A 123 -12.50 -14.42 -5.02
C VAL A 123 -12.03 -13.47 -6.11
N ILE A 124 -12.54 -13.66 -7.32
CA ILE A 124 -12.24 -12.84 -8.49
C ILE A 124 -13.29 -11.73 -8.56
N ASN A 125 -12.83 -10.49 -8.49
CA ASN A 125 -13.68 -9.31 -8.66
C ASN A 125 -13.74 -8.95 -10.15
N THR A 126 -14.95 -8.98 -10.71
CA THR A 126 -15.18 -8.69 -12.12
C THR A 126 -15.39 -7.20 -12.36
N VAL A 127 -14.99 -6.71 -13.53
CA VAL A 127 -15.33 -5.35 -13.95
C VAL A 127 -16.83 -5.27 -14.20
N PRO A 128 -17.49 -4.13 -13.92
CA PRO A 128 -18.94 -4.00 -14.06
C PRO A 128 -19.50 -4.37 -15.44
N GLN A 129 -18.71 -4.21 -16.50
CA GLN A 129 -19.05 -4.48 -17.89
C GLN A 129 -18.77 -5.92 -18.34
N ALA A 130 -18.17 -6.77 -17.49
CA ALA A 130 -17.79 -8.12 -17.91
C ALA A 130 -19.03 -8.94 -18.31
N GLU A 131 -18.92 -9.64 -19.44
CA GLU A 131 -19.94 -10.57 -19.95
C GLU A 131 -19.45 -12.02 -19.91
N ARG A 132 -18.13 -12.22 -20.04
CA ARG A 132 -17.47 -13.53 -19.92
C ARG A 132 -16.32 -13.48 -18.93
N LEU A 133 -16.13 -14.58 -18.19
CA LEU A 133 -15.03 -14.77 -17.24
C LEU A 133 -14.40 -16.14 -17.45
N LEU A 134 -13.14 -16.15 -17.86
CA LEU A 134 -12.35 -17.35 -18.11
C LEU A 134 -11.13 -17.38 -17.18
N VAL A 135 -10.85 -18.55 -16.60
CA VAL A 135 -9.65 -18.80 -15.79
C VAL A 135 -8.84 -19.91 -16.44
N LYS A 136 -7.63 -19.60 -16.87
CA LYS A 136 -6.65 -20.56 -17.38
C LYS A 136 -5.71 -20.96 -16.25
N LYS A 137 -5.65 -22.26 -15.96
CA LYS A 137 -4.78 -22.87 -14.97
C LYS A 137 -3.33 -22.96 -15.47
N PRO A 138 -2.34 -23.09 -14.58
CA PRO A 138 -0.95 -23.32 -14.95
C PRO A 138 -0.76 -24.55 -15.85
N GLY A 139 -1.50 -25.64 -15.61
CA GLY A 139 -1.51 -26.84 -16.46
C GLY A 139 -2.17 -26.68 -17.83
N GLY A 140 -2.64 -25.48 -18.20
CA GLY A 140 -3.17 -25.17 -19.53
C GLY A 140 -4.67 -25.36 -19.71
N ARG A 141 -5.36 -25.96 -18.73
CA ARG A 141 -6.82 -26.09 -18.73
C ARG A 141 -7.49 -24.72 -18.55
N THR A 142 -8.53 -24.43 -19.33
CA THR A 142 -9.35 -23.22 -19.19
C THR A 142 -10.72 -23.58 -18.60
N ILE A 143 -11.20 -22.76 -17.67
CA ILE A 143 -12.49 -22.92 -17.00
C ILE A 143 -13.28 -21.63 -17.18
N GLU A 144 -14.49 -21.73 -17.71
CA GLU A 144 -15.43 -20.61 -17.76
C GLU A 144 -16.23 -20.56 -16.46
N LEU A 145 -16.33 -19.36 -15.89
CA LEU A 145 -17.04 -19.12 -14.64
C LEU A 145 -18.21 -18.17 -14.88
N PRO A 146 -19.30 -18.29 -14.10
CA PRO A 146 -20.39 -17.33 -14.16
C PRO A 146 -19.89 -15.94 -13.75
N VAL A 147 -20.30 -14.93 -14.52
CA VAL A 147 -19.96 -13.54 -14.22
C VAL A 147 -20.82 -13.05 -13.07
N SER A 148 -20.17 -12.78 -11.95
CA SER A 148 -20.75 -12.11 -10.78
C SER A 148 -19.73 -11.10 -10.25
N ALA A 149 -20.18 -10.11 -9.48
CA ALA A 149 -19.30 -9.08 -8.93
C ALA A 149 -18.11 -9.70 -8.16
N ASN A 150 -18.36 -10.80 -7.44
CA ASN A 150 -17.40 -11.49 -6.59
C ASN A 150 -17.44 -13.02 -6.85
N THR A 151 -16.93 -13.46 -8.00
CA THR A 151 -16.96 -14.88 -8.38
C THR A 151 -15.93 -15.68 -7.59
N ARG A 152 -16.35 -16.76 -6.92
CA ARG A 152 -15.47 -17.66 -6.17
C ARG A 152 -14.87 -18.72 -7.10
N PHE A 153 -13.56 -18.90 -7.00
CA PHE A 153 -12.79 -19.91 -7.73
C PHE A 153 -12.04 -20.79 -6.72
N GLN A 154 -12.26 -22.10 -6.80
CA GLN A 154 -11.71 -23.07 -5.83
C GLN A 154 -10.68 -24.02 -6.45
N ASP A 155 -10.53 -24.01 -7.77
CA ASP A 155 -9.64 -24.95 -8.48
C ASP A 155 -8.18 -24.46 -8.51
N THR A 156 -7.65 -24.22 -7.31
CA THR A 156 -6.31 -23.68 -7.03
C THR A 156 -5.33 -24.74 -6.53
N ASP A 157 -5.56 -26.02 -6.87
CA ASP A 157 -4.72 -27.13 -6.40
C ASP A 157 -3.34 -27.19 -7.06
N GLU A 158 -3.16 -26.53 -8.20
CA GLU A 158 -1.90 -26.46 -8.93
C GLU A 158 -1.12 -25.20 -8.55
N ALA A 159 0.14 -25.36 -8.15
CA ALA A 159 1.01 -24.20 -7.97
C ALA A 159 1.45 -23.64 -9.32
N GLY A 160 1.45 -22.32 -9.46
CA GLY A 160 1.85 -21.62 -10.68
C GLY A 160 1.05 -20.34 -10.93
N VAL A 161 1.19 -19.81 -12.13
CA VAL A 161 0.51 -18.58 -12.56
C VAL A 161 -0.80 -18.93 -13.25
N TYR A 162 -1.90 -18.41 -12.71
CA TYR A 162 -3.23 -18.49 -13.30
C TYR A 162 -3.51 -17.21 -14.09
N THR A 163 -4.11 -17.35 -15.28
CA THR A 163 -4.53 -16.23 -16.11
C THR A 163 -6.04 -16.07 -16.03
N VAL A 164 -6.52 -14.87 -15.71
CA VAL A 164 -7.94 -14.53 -15.71
C VAL A 164 -8.21 -13.59 -16.87
N VAL A 165 -9.16 -13.96 -17.71
CA VAL A 165 -9.63 -13.18 -18.85
C VAL A 165 -11.07 -12.77 -18.59
N GLN A 166 -11.34 -11.47 -18.62
CA GLN A 166 -12.70 -10.92 -18.59
C GLN A 166 -12.96 -10.23 -19.92
N GLU A 167 -14.05 -10.57 -20.60
CA GLU A 167 -14.40 -10.05 -21.93
C GLU A 167 -15.78 -9.40 -21.90
N TRP A 168 -15.96 -8.37 -22.72
CA TRP A 168 -17.21 -7.66 -23.00
C TRP A 168 -17.24 -7.27 -24.48
N GLU A 169 -18.36 -6.75 -24.98
CA GLU A 169 -18.61 -6.48 -26.41
C GLU A 169 -17.42 -5.82 -27.14
N ASP A 170 -16.82 -4.78 -26.54
CA ASP A 170 -15.75 -3.97 -27.15
C ASP A 170 -14.36 -4.14 -26.51
N GLY A 171 -14.14 -5.18 -25.69
CA GLY A 171 -12.84 -5.32 -25.06
C GLY A 171 -12.62 -6.53 -24.18
N LYS A 172 -11.37 -6.69 -23.77
CA LYS A 172 -10.97 -7.69 -22.80
C LYS A 172 -9.90 -7.18 -21.87
N ILE A 173 -9.88 -7.71 -20.66
CA ILE A 173 -8.80 -7.50 -19.70
C ILE A 173 -8.23 -8.84 -19.27
N ILE A 174 -6.90 -8.94 -19.29
CA ILE A 174 -6.15 -10.14 -18.91
C ILE A 174 -5.35 -9.79 -17.66
N ARG A 175 -5.49 -10.59 -16.60
CA ARG A 175 -4.76 -10.43 -15.34
C ARG A 175 -4.21 -11.77 -14.87
N HIS A 176 -3.24 -11.73 -13.97
CA HIS A 176 -2.49 -12.92 -13.54
C HIS A 176 -2.35 -12.97 -12.03
N PHE A 177 -2.66 -14.11 -11.41
CA PHE A 177 -2.39 -14.35 -10.00
C PHE A 177 -1.52 -15.60 -9.84
N ALA A 178 -0.64 -15.60 -8.85
CA ALA A 178 0.24 -16.73 -8.58
C ALA A 178 -0.26 -17.50 -7.36
N VAL A 179 -0.27 -18.84 -7.46
CA VAL A 179 -0.56 -19.75 -6.35
C VAL A 179 0.73 -20.49 -6.03
N ASN A 180 1.13 -20.45 -4.76
CA ASN A 180 2.35 -21.09 -4.28
C ASN A 180 2.03 -22.39 -3.53
N THR A 181 2.99 -23.31 -3.47
CA THR A 181 2.87 -24.45 -2.56
C THR A 181 3.04 -23.99 -1.12
N ARG A 182 2.19 -24.49 -0.22
CA ARG A 182 2.35 -24.23 1.22
C ARG A 182 3.65 -24.89 1.67
N ARG A 183 4.65 -24.11 2.07
CA ARG A 183 5.93 -24.63 2.59
C ARG A 183 5.65 -25.55 3.78
N GLY A 184 5.85 -26.86 3.58
CA GLY A 184 5.97 -27.80 4.69
C GLY A 184 7.21 -27.50 5.53
N ARG A 185 7.24 -28.00 6.77
CA ARG A 185 8.38 -27.90 7.71
C ARG A 185 9.70 -28.52 7.18
N GLU A 186 9.68 -29.09 5.99
CA GLU A 186 10.81 -29.70 5.28
C GLU A 186 11.70 -28.68 4.55
N ALA A 187 11.21 -27.45 4.32
CA ALA A 187 12.01 -26.36 3.76
C ALA A 187 12.91 -25.66 4.82
N ILE A 188 13.18 -26.33 5.94
CA ILE A 188 14.16 -25.89 6.93
C ILE A 188 15.45 -26.67 6.66
N ILE A 189 16.29 -26.15 5.75
CA ILE A 189 17.68 -26.59 5.65
C ILE A 189 18.40 -26.01 6.87
N ARG A 190 18.28 -26.66 8.04
CA ARG A 190 19.27 -26.46 9.09
C ARG A 190 20.56 -27.13 8.59
N PRO A 191 21.72 -26.46 8.66
CA PRO A 191 22.99 -27.14 8.47
C PRO A 191 23.03 -28.30 9.46
N ARG A 192 22.93 -29.54 8.96
CA ARG A 192 23.31 -30.70 9.74
C ARG A 192 24.82 -30.69 9.65
N GLU A 193 25.52 -30.56 10.78
CA GLU A 193 26.95 -30.82 10.83
C GLU A 193 27.16 -32.24 10.35
N ILE A 194 27.53 -32.37 9.08
CA ILE A 194 28.06 -33.61 8.55
C ILE A 194 29.45 -33.67 9.16
N GLU A 195 29.62 -34.50 10.19
CA GLU A 195 30.94 -34.91 10.66
C GLU A 195 31.58 -35.73 9.54
N LEU A 196 32.11 -35.03 8.54
CA LEU A 196 33.07 -35.59 7.62
C LEU A 196 34.26 -36.01 8.48
N PRO A 197 34.82 -37.23 8.32
CA PRO A 197 36.14 -37.54 8.86
C PRO A 197 37.14 -36.65 8.13
N VAL A 198 37.29 -35.42 8.62
CA VAL A 198 38.32 -34.50 8.20
C VAL A 198 39.61 -35.11 8.72
N ASN A 199 40.27 -35.85 7.83
CA ASN A 199 41.68 -36.15 7.98
C ASN A 199 42.34 -34.79 8.25
N ARG A 200 42.85 -34.59 9.46
CA ARG A 200 43.46 -33.34 9.90
C ARG A 200 44.70 -33.11 9.06
N VAL A 201 44.53 -32.53 7.89
CA VAL A 201 45.57 -31.75 7.25
C VAL A 201 45.79 -30.60 8.21
N THR A 202 46.96 -30.56 8.81
CA THR A 202 47.48 -29.43 9.57
C THR A 202 47.49 -28.23 8.64
N THR A 203 46.36 -27.53 8.57
CA THR A 203 46.29 -26.24 7.90
C THR A 203 47.04 -25.28 8.79
N ASP A 204 48.20 -24.88 8.30
CA ASP A 204 49.02 -23.82 8.83
C ASP A 204 48.11 -22.67 9.26
N ARG A 205 48.23 -22.28 10.52
CA ARG A 205 47.43 -21.24 11.14
C ARG A 205 47.94 -19.92 10.57
N SER A 206 47.58 -19.64 9.31
CA SER A 206 47.80 -18.34 8.70
C SER A 206 47.09 -17.36 9.61
N GLN A 207 47.94 -16.64 10.33
CA GLN A 207 47.55 -15.67 11.33
C GLN A 207 46.52 -14.77 10.67
N ARG A 208 45.28 -14.82 11.16
CA ARG A 208 44.36 -13.71 10.99
C ARG A 208 45.18 -12.50 11.39
N LEU A 209 45.56 -11.69 10.41
CA LEU A 209 46.17 -10.41 10.63
C LEU A 209 45.15 -9.64 11.46
N THR A 210 45.33 -9.70 12.77
CA THR A 210 44.67 -8.82 13.73
C THR A 210 44.91 -7.44 13.18
N ASN A 211 43.83 -6.80 12.72
CA ASN A 211 43.85 -5.46 12.17
C ASN A 211 44.33 -4.53 13.29
N LYS A 212 45.65 -4.36 13.42
CA LYS A 212 46.24 -3.51 14.45
C LYS A 212 45.80 -2.09 14.14
N GLU A 213 45.25 -1.41 15.12
CA GLU A 213 44.67 -0.07 15.06
C GLU A 213 45.71 1.02 14.71
N LEU A 214 46.18 1.03 13.46
CA LEU A 214 47.17 1.98 12.96
C LEU A 214 46.67 3.44 13.03
N TRP A 215 45.35 3.63 13.04
CA TRP A 215 44.72 4.94 13.18
C TRP A 215 45.12 5.67 14.47
N ARG A 216 45.41 4.92 15.54
CA ARG A 216 45.77 5.48 16.85
C ARG A 216 47.12 6.20 16.81
N TYR A 217 48.07 5.73 16.01
CA TYR A 217 49.34 6.41 15.78
C TYR A 217 49.18 7.66 14.90
N GLY A 218 48.29 7.59 13.90
CA GLY A 218 47.94 8.76 13.09
C GLY A 218 47.34 9.91 13.91
N ALA A 219 46.47 9.59 14.87
CA ALA A 219 45.88 10.57 15.78
C ALA A 219 46.94 11.29 16.66
N TRP A 220 47.92 10.54 17.17
CA TRP A 220 49.03 11.13 17.93
C TRP A 220 49.93 12.05 17.09
N LEU A 221 50.21 11.67 15.84
CA LEU A 221 51.00 12.51 14.94
C LEU A 221 50.29 13.83 14.63
N ALA A 222 48.99 13.79 14.34
CA ALA A 222 48.18 14.98 14.08
C ALA A 222 48.14 15.92 15.30
N LEU A 223 48.03 15.36 16.50
CA LEU A 223 48.06 16.14 17.75
C LEU A 223 49.42 16.83 17.95
N LEU A 224 50.52 16.16 17.63
CA LEU A 224 51.87 16.75 17.74
C LEU A 224 52.06 17.90 16.74
N VAL A 225 51.56 17.76 15.51
CA VAL A 225 51.59 18.85 14.51
C VAL A 225 50.82 20.07 14.99
N LEU A 226 49.62 19.90 15.56
CA LEU A 226 48.83 21.00 16.12
C LEU A 226 49.55 21.73 17.27
N VAL A 227 50.24 21.00 18.14
CA VAL A 227 51.01 21.60 19.24
C VAL A 227 52.21 22.38 18.70
N LEU A 228 52.91 21.84 17.70
CA LEU A 228 54.04 22.53 17.07
C LEU A 228 53.59 23.79 16.32
N GLU A 229 52.49 23.69 15.57
CA GLU A 229 51.91 24.84 14.86
C GLU A 229 51.49 25.93 15.85
N GLY A 230 50.79 25.56 16.93
CA GLY A 230 50.43 26.50 17.99
C GLY A 230 51.65 27.12 18.68
N TRP A 231 52.74 26.37 18.85
CA TRP A 231 53.96 26.88 19.46
C TRP A 231 54.74 27.83 18.54
N VAL A 232 54.82 27.52 17.24
CA VAL A 232 55.39 28.42 16.23
C VAL A 232 54.56 29.70 16.16
N TYR A 233 53.23 29.60 16.19
CA TYR A 233 52.33 30.75 16.21
C TYR A 233 52.54 31.60 17.48
N ALA A 234 52.75 30.98 18.64
CA ALA A 234 53.00 31.69 19.90
C ALA A 234 54.40 32.32 20.02
N ARG A 235 55.36 31.94 19.17
CA ARG A 235 56.73 32.51 19.13
C ARG A 235 57.01 33.37 17.90
N GLY A 236 56.08 33.42 16.95
CA GLY A 236 56.20 34.09 15.65
C GLY A 236 55.51 35.44 15.55
N TYR A 237 55.10 36.05 16.66
CA TYR A 237 54.68 37.45 16.78
C TYR A 237 55.23 38.07 18.06
#